data_AF-A0AAW4W5H1-F1
#
_entry.id   AF-A0AAW4W5H1-F1
#
_cell.length_a   1.000
_cell.length_b   1.000
_cell.length_c   1.000
_cell.angle_alpha   90.00
_cell.angle_beta   90.00
_cell.angle_gamma   90.00
#
_symmetry.space_group_name_H-M   'P 1'
#
loop_
_entity.id
_entity.type
_entity.pdbx_description
1 polymer ?
#
loop_
_entity_poly.entity_id
_entity_poly.type
_entity_poly.pdbx_seq_one_letter_code
_entity_poly.pdbx_strand_id
1 'polypeptide(L)'
;MEIRSIRIDFDKDTLEINGKKVEKPVIVTILGPDGWPIQKLFNPESYIPESVKRLKVIVSGSEEAAKKDEISKIFSQRIRGFNAHPNDLPVITAVIEAMRDCTIEQAEAILDDALKIIKTMTRIR
;
A
#
# COMPACT_ATOMS: atom_id res chain seq x y z
N MET A 1 -7.71 -24.32 -10.34
CA MET A 1 -6.43 -24.95 -9.96
C MET A 1 -6.01 -24.37 -8.63
N GLU A 2 -5.81 -25.19 -7.61
CA GLU A 2 -5.30 -24.74 -6.31
C GLU A 2 -3.76 -24.59 -6.40
N ILE A 3 -3.24 -23.44 -5.99
CA ILE A 3 -1.79 -23.17 -5.97
C ILE A 3 -1.29 -23.39 -4.55
N ARG A 4 -0.41 -24.37 -4.36
CA ARG A 4 0.21 -24.74 -3.08
C ARG A 4 1.68 -24.33 -3.01
N SER A 5 2.36 -24.26 -4.15
CA SER A 5 3.71 -23.70 -4.24
C SER A 5 3.88 -22.93 -5.53
N ILE A 6 4.69 -21.88 -5.46
CA ILE A 6 5.07 -21.05 -6.59
C ILE A 6 6.56 -20.76 -6.49
N ARG A 7 7.26 -20.92 -7.61
CA ARG A 7 8.68 -20.56 -7.74
C ARG A 7 8.82 -19.64 -8.93
N ILE A 8 9.38 -18.46 -8.70
CA ILE A 8 9.60 -17.45 -9.72
C ILE A 8 11.05 -16.99 -9.62
N ASP A 9 11.76 -17.03 -10.74
CA ASP A 9 13.12 -16.53 -10.88
C ASP A 9 13.16 -15.69 -12.17
N PHE A 10 13.27 -14.36 -12.04
CA PHE A 10 13.26 -13.44 -13.18
C PHE A 10 14.56 -13.53 -13.98
N ASP A 11 15.70 -13.77 -13.31
CA ASP A 11 17.02 -13.83 -13.95
C ASP A 11 17.21 -15.12 -14.73
N LYS A 12 16.73 -16.24 -14.17
CA LYS A 12 16.82 -17.58 -14.80
C LYS A 12 15.59 -17.95 -15.61
N ASP A 13 14.67 -17.02 -15.82
CA ASP A 13 13.43 -17.21 -16.56
C ASP A 13 12.62 -18.46 -16.14
N THR A 14 12.52 -18.68 -14.83
CA THR A 14 11.86 -19.88 -14.27
C THR A 14 10.52 -19.50 -13.66
N LEU A 15 9.44 -20.11 -14.15
CA LEU A 15 8.10 -20.06 -13.56
C LEU A 15 7.57 -21.49 -13.35
N GLU A 16 7.44 -21.89 -12.08
CA GLU A 16 6.88 -23.17 -11.68
C GLU A 16 5.69 -22.97 -10.73
N ILE A 17 4.63 -23.74 -10.96
CA ILE A 17 3.47 -23.78 -10.08
C ILE A 17 3.25 -25.23 -9.66
N ASN A 18 3.17 -25.48 -8.35
CA ASN A 18 3.08 -26.82 -7.77
C ASN A 18 4.21 -27.77 -8.23
N GLY A 19 5.42 -27.23 -8.39
CA GLY A 19 6.60 -27.98 -8.86
C GLY A 19 6.58 -28.34 -10.35
N LYS A 20 5.62 -27.84 -11.13
CA LYS A 20 5.57 -28.05 -12.59
C LYS A 20 5.89 -26.76 -13.32
N LYS A 21 6.78 -26.85 -14.31
CA LYS A 21 7.09 -25.72 -15.20
C LYS A 21 5.83 -25.31 -15.97
N VAL A 22 5.55 -24.02 -15.98
CA VAL A 22 4.46 -23.46 -16.78
C VAL A 22 4.96 -23.39 -18.22
N GLU A 23 4.18 -23.89 -19.19
CA GLU A 23 4.55 -23.84 -20.62
C GLU A 23 3.84 -22.71 -21.37
N LYS A 24 2.69 -22.25 -20.86
CA LYS A 24 1.88 -21.21 -21.50
C LYS A 24 2.41 -19.81 -21.20
N PRO A 25 2.14 -18.82 -22.07
CA PRO A 25 2.44 -17.42 -21.80
C PRO A 25 1.76 -16.93 -20.53
N VAL A 26 2.54 -16.35 -19.61
CA VAL A 26 2.03 -15.77 -18.36
C VAL A 26 2.76 -14.47 -18.05
N ILE A 27 1.99 -13.42 -17.80
CA ILE A 27 2.54 -12.18 -17.24
C ILE A 27 2.56 -12.31 -15.72
N VAL A 28 3.75 -12.23 -15.13
CA VAL A 28 3.94 -12.24 -13.68
C VAL A 28 4.25 -10.82 -13.22
N THR A 29 3.47 -10.33 -12.25
CA THR A 29 3.72 -9.08 -11.54
C THR A 29 4.15 -9.38 -10.11
N ILE A 30 5.30 -8.86 -9.70
CA ILE A 30 5.81 -8.90 -8.31
C ILE A 30 5.98 -7.46 -7.80
N LEU A 31 5.74 -7.23 -6.52
CA LEU A 31 6.09 -5.95 -5.88
C LEU A 31 7.62 -5.83 -5.80
N GLY A 32 8.17 -4.75 -6.36
CA GLY A 32 9.58 -4.41 -6.22
C GLY A 32 9.91 -3.89 -4.83
N PRO A 33 11.22 -3.82 -4.49
CA PRO A 33 11.69 -3.39 -3.17
C PRO A 33 11.24 -1.98 -2.76
N ASP A 34 10.96 -1.10 -3.72
CA ASP A 34 10.48 0.28 -3.46
C ASP A 34 8.96 0.43 -3.65
N GLY A 35 8.21 -0.68 -3.62
CA GLY A 35 6.77 -0.71 -3.86
C GLY A 35 6.35 -0.61 -5.34
N TRP A 36 7.28 -0.31 -6.25
CA TRP A 36 7.02 -0.28 -7.69
C TRP A 36 6.84 -1.70 -8.26
N PRO A 37 5.75 -1.98 -9.01
CA PRO A 37 5.51 -3.31 -9.54
C PRO A 37 6.48 -3.63 -10.69
N ILE A 38 7.15 -4.77 -10.58
CA ILE A 38 8.00 -5.34 -11.63
C ILE A 38 7.17 -6.37 -12.39
N GLN A 39 7.19 -6.31 -13.73
CA GLN A 39 6.43 -7.22 -14.59
C GLN A 39 7.34 -7.93 -15.58
N LYS A 40 7.10 -9.22 -15.81
CA LYS A 40 7.77 -10.02 -16.85
C LYS A 40 6.79 -10.99 -17.51
N LEU A 41 6.92 -11.15 -18.83
CA LEU A 41 6.23 -12.19 -19.60
C LEU A 41 7.11 -13.45 -19.62
N PHE A 42 6.59 -14.54 -19.09
CA PHE A 42 7.20 -15.87 -19.15
C PHE A 42 6.59 -16.69 -20.29
N ASN A 43 7.40 -17.52 -20.93
CA ASN A 43 7.05 -18.38 -22.08
C ASN A 43 6.29 -17.63 -23.18
N PRO A 44 6.88 -16.57 -23.77
CA PRO A 44 6.23 -15.86 -24.86
C PRO A 44 5.95 -16.81 -26.04
N GLU A 45 4.71 -16.84 -26.51
CA GLU A 45 4.36 -17.44 -27.80
C GLU A 45 4.61 -16.42 -28.92
N SER A 46 4.82 -16.89 -30.15
CA SER A 46 5.01 -16.03 -31.33
C SER A 46 3.83 -15.09 -31.58
N TYR A 47 2.66 -15.42 -31.02
CA TYR A 47 1.48 -14.57 -31.00
C TYR A 47 1.09 -14.33 -29.54
N ILE A 48 1.03 -13.07 -29.12
CA ILE A 48 0.58 -12.68 -27.78
C ILE A 48 -0.92 -12.35 -27.90
N PRO A 49 -1.83 -13.26 -27.52
CA PRO A 49 -3.27 -12.96 -27.55
C PRO A 49 -3.59 -11.80 -26.59
N GLU A 50 -4.60 -10.99 -26.91
CA GLU A 50 -5.06 -9.86 -26.06
C GLU A 50 -5.40 -10.31 -24.62
N SER A 51 -5.66 -11.60 -24.42
CA SER A 51 -6.00 -12.22 -23.13
C SER A 51 -4.92 -13.22 -22.65
N VAL A 52 -3.70 -12.74 -22.36
CA VAL A 52 -2.70 -13.54 -21.65
C VAL A 52 -3.08 -13.73 -20.17
N LYS A 53 -2.84 -14.93 -19.62
CA LYS A 53 -3.02 -15.18 -18.19
C LYS A 53 -2.10 -14.30 -17.35
N ARG A 54 -2.65 -13.64 -16.33
CA ARG A 54 -1.92 -12.75 -15.43
C ARG A 54 -1.83 -13.36 -14.04
N LEU A 55 -0.64 -13.32 -13.46
CA LEU A 55 -0.34 -13.77 -12.10
C LEU A 55 0.23 -12.60 -11.31
N LYS A 56 -0.55 -12.08 -10.36
CA LYS A 56 -0.11 -11.02 -9.45
C LYS A 56 0.29 -11.63 -8.12
N VAL A 57 1.56 -11.53 -7.75
CA VAL A 57 2.07 -12.00 -6.47
C VAL A 57 2.19 -10.79 -5.54
N ILE A 58 1.45 -10.84 -4.45
CA ILE A 58 1.50 -9.84 -3.38
C ILE A 58 2.17 -10.52 -2.20
N VAL A 59 3.40 -10.11 -1.89
CA VAL A 59 4.07 -10.50 -0.66
C VAL A 59 3.74 -9.44 0.36
N SER A 60 2.78 -9.71 1.24
CA SER A 60 2.49 -8.86 2.38
C SER A 60 3.59 -9.03 3.43
N GLY A 61 4.74 -8.43 3.18
CA GLY A 61 5.80 -8.20 4.17
C GLY A 61 5.61 -6.81 4.77
N SER A 62 5.32 -6.76 6.07
CA SER A 62 5.44 -5.67 7.06
C SER A 62 5.39 -4.17 6.71
N GLU A 63 5.22 -3.66 5.49
CA GLU A 63 5.25 -2.21 5.22
C GLU A 63 4.00 -1.48 5.73
N GLU A 64 2.82 -2.09 5.63
CA GLU A 64 1.60 -1.56 6.24
C GLU A 64 1.66 -1.57 7.78
N ALA A 65 2.32 -2.60 8.34
CA ALA A 65 2.56 -2.74 9.77
C ALA A 65 3.68 -1.81 10.26
N ALA A 66 4.72 -1.58 9.45
CA ALA A 66 5.85 -0.72 9.74
C ALA A 66 5.47 0.76 9.67
N LYS A 67 4.64 1.17 8.69
CA LYS A 67 4.06 2.53 8.67
C LYS A 67 3.14 2.77 9.85
N LYS A 68 2.31 1.79 10.23
CA LYS A 68 1.51 1.87 11.47
C LYS A 68 2.38 1.89 12.73
N ASP A 69 3.46 1.12 12.78
CA ASP A 69 4.42 1.11 13.89
C ASP A 69 5.25 2.39 13.97
N GLU A 70 5.56 3.03 12.83
CA GLU A 70 6.30 4.28 12.76
C GLU A 70 5.42 5.47 13.15
N ILE A 71 4.16 5.50 12.69
CA ILE A 71 3.12 6.41 13.20
C ILE A 71 2.93 6.19 14.70
N SER A 72 2.79 4.93 15.15
CA SER A 72 2.64 4.59 16.58
C SER A 72 3.88 4.98 17.41
N LYS A 73 5.09 4.85 16.86
CA LYS A 73 6.34 5.31 17.50
C LYS A 73 6.42 6.83 17.56
N ILE A 74 6.07 7.56 16.49
CA ILE A 74 6.00 9.03 16.47
C ILE A 74 5.02 9.49 17.54
N PHE A 75 3.83 8.87 17.62
CA PHE A 75 2.85 9.15 18.65
C PHE A 75 3.40 8.85 20.04
N SER A 76 3.94 7.65 20.28
CA SER A 76 4.46 7.21 21.59
C SER A 76 5.65 8.05 22.08
N GLN A 77 6.54 8.48 21.18
CA GLN A 77 7.70 9.30 21.50
C GLN A 77 7.35 10.79 21.69
N ARG A 78 6.26 11.29 21.08
CA ARG A 78 5.81 12.69 21.16
C ARG A 78 4.50 12.91 21.93
N ILE A 79 3.98 11.94 22.70
CA ILE A 79 2.87 12.20 23.65
C ILE A 79 3.25 13.33 24.64
N ARG A 80 4.55 13.57 24.87
CA ARG A 80 5.01 14.87 25.37
C ARG A 80 4.84 15.96 24.30
N GLY A 81 3.62 16.47 24.15
CA GLY A 81 3.33 17.64 23.31
C GLY A 81 2.00 17.59 22.55
N PHE A 82 1.41 16.41 22.36
CA PHE A 82 0.07 16.26 21.76
C PHE A 82 -1.02 16.27 22.84
N ASN A 83 -2.05 17.10 22.67
CA ASN A 83 -3.20 17.17 23.57
C ASN A 83 -4.27 16.09 23.31
N ALA A 84 -4.10 15.24 22.29
CA ALA A 84 -5.05 14.20 21.92
C ALA A 84 -4.87 12.95 22.79
N HIS A 85 -5.99 12.32 23.17
CA HIS A 85 -6.00 11.09 23.96
C HIS A 85 -5.67 9.88 23.07
N PRO A 86 -5.07 8.79 23.59
CA PRO A 86 -4.83 7.57 22.80
C PRO A 86 -6.05 6.99 22.07
N ASN A 87 -7.25 7.23 22.60
CA ASN A 87 -8.51 6.81 21.97
C ASN A 87 -8.88 7.62 20.71
N ASP A 88 -8.24 8.78 20.51
CA ASP A 88 -8.46 9.65 19.34
C ASP A 88 -7.56 9.23 18.16
N LEU A 89 -6.63 8.29 18.36
CA LEU A 89 -5.69 7.84 17.35
C LEU A 89 -6.36 7.32 16.06
N PRO A 90 -7.48 6.56 16.10
CA PRO A 90 -8.18 6.17 14.89
C PRO A 90 -8.71 7.37 14.09
N VAL A 91 -9.17 8.42 14.79
CA VAL A 91 -9.68 9.65 14.17
C VAL A 91 -8.53 10.43 13.53
N ILE A 92 -7.40 10.57 14.22
CA ILE A 92 -6.22 11.25 13.68
C ILE A 92 -5.68 10.50 12.45
N THR A 93 -5.66 9.16 12.52
CA THR A 93 -5.25 8.32 11.39
C THR A 93 -6.16 8.53 10.18
N ALA A 94 -7.48 8.60 10.39
CA ALA A 94 -8.44 8.86 9.31
C ALA A 94 -8.24 10.25 8.67
N VAL A 95 -7.90 11.27 9.45
CA VAL A 95 -7.58 12.62 8.93
C VAL A 95 -6.31 12.58 8.09
N ILE A 96 -5.24 11.93 8.57
CA ILE A 96 -3.98 11.80 7.82
C ILE A 96 -4.22 11.08 6.49
N GLU A 97 -5.01 10.00 6.50
CA GLU A 97 -5.35 9.24 5.29
C GLU A 97 -6.17 10.08 4.29
N ALA A 98 -7.13 10.86 4.77
CA ALA A 98 -7.92 11.75 3.92
C ALA A 98 -7.08 12.87 3.26
N MET A 99 -5.94 13.20 3.87
CA MET A 99 -5.05 14.26 3.42
C MET A 99 -3.78 13.73 2.74
N ARG A 100 -3.73 12.42 2.44
CA ARG A 100 -2.56 11.72 1.88
C ARG A 100 -2.02 12.36 0.59
N ASP A 101 -2.90 12.91 -0.23
CA ASP A 101 -2.55 13.50 -1.54
C ASP A 101 -2.37 15.04 -1.48
N CYS A 102 -2.44 15.64 -0.29
CA CYS A 102 -2.23 17.07 -0.10
C CYS A 102 -0.74 17.39 0.12
N THR A 103 -0.32 18.58 -0.33
CA THR A 103 0.91 19.20 0.19
C THR A 103 0.73 19.61 1.65
N ILE A 104 1.83 19.83 2.37
CA ILE A 104 1.79 20.25 3.78
C ILE A 104 1.06 21.59 3.90
N GLU A 105 1.34 22.53 3.00
CA GLU A 105 0.75 23.87 2.99
C GLU A 105 -0.77 23.81 2.74
N GLN A 106 -1.22 22.96 1.82
CA GLN A 106 -2.65 22.71 1.59
C GLN A 106 -3.30 22.07 2.81
N ALA A 107 -2.62 21.11 3.43
CA ALA A 107 -3.14 20.43 4.60
C ALA A 107 -3.33 21.39 5.78
N GLU A 108 -2.34 22.25 6.04
CA GLU A 108 -2.43 23.28 7.07
C GLU A 108 -3.60 24.24 6.83
N ALA A 109 -3.77 24.73 5.59
CA ALA A 109 -4.87 25.62 5.25
C ALA A 109 -6.25 24.96 5.48
N ILE A 110 -6.42 23.70 5.04
CA ILE A 110 -7.67 22.95 5.20
C ILE A 110 -8.00 22.74 6.68
N LEU A 111 -7.01 22.37 7.50
CA LEU A 111 -7.22 22.13 8.93
C LEU A 111 -7.51 23.41 9.70
N ASP A 112 -6.89 24.54 9.33
CA ASP A 112 -7.17 25.84 9.93
C ASP A 112 -8.61 26.30 9.63
N ASP A 113 -9.06 26.13 8.39
CA ASP A 113 -10.44 26.44 8.02
C ASP A 113 -11.46 25.52 8.71
N ALA A 114 -11.16 24.22 8.80
CA ALA A 114 -11.98 23.28 9.57
C ALA A 114 -12.10 23.71 11.04
N LEU A 115 -11.01 24.16 11.66
CA LEU A 115 -11.01 24.66 13.03
C LEU A 115 -11.88 25.92 13.19
N LYS A 116 -11.82 26.86 12.23
CA LYS A 116 -12.68 28.06 12.22
C LYS A 116 -14.16 27.69 12.15
N ILE A 117 -14.51 26.73 11.28
CA ILE A 117 -15.88 26.23 11.13
C ILE A 117 -16.36 25.61 12.44
N ILE A 118 -15.58 24.71 13.03
CA ILE A 118 -15.93 24.06 14.30
C ILE A 118 -16.18 25.09 15.39
N LYS A 119 -15.26 26.04 15.59
CA LYS A 119 -15.40 27.12 16.59
C LYS A 119 -16.69 27.92 16.40
N THR A 120 -17.03 28.22 15.15
CA THR A 120 -18.24 28.94 14.79
C THR A 120 -19.49 28.12 15.14
N MET A 121 -19.52 26.85 14.73
CA MET A 121 -20.63 25.95 15.03
C MET A 121 -20.81 25.70 16.53
N THR A 122 -19.72 25.60 17.30
CA THR A 122 -19.77 25.37 18.75
C THR A 122 -20.18 26.61 19.54
N ARG A 123 -19.97 27.82 19.01
CA ARG A 123 -20.44 29.08 19.63
C ARG A 123 -21.91 29.37 19.40
N ILE A 124 -22.52 28.73 18.40
CA ILE A 124 -23.94 28.86 18.07
C ILE A 124 -24.80 27.89 18.92
N ARG A 125 -24.18 27.01 19.72
CA ARG A 125 -24.85 26.12 20.67
C ARG A 125 -24.95 26.72 22.06
#